data_AF-A0A1W9KXK9-F1
#
_entry.id   AF-A0A1W9KXK9-F1
#
_cell.length_a   1.000
_cell.length_b   1.000
_cell.length_c   1.000
_cell.angle_alpha   90.00
_cell.angle_beta   90.00
_cell.angle_gamma   90.00
#
_symmetry.space_group_name_H-M   'P 1'
#
loop_
_entity.id
_entity.type
_entity.pdbx_description
1 polymer ?
#
loop_
_entity_poly.entity_id
_entity_poly.type
_entity_poly.pdbx_seq_one_letter_code
_entity_poly.pdbx_strand_id
1 'polypeptide(L)'
;MAIVCACLPVSLTAQPALPGSQSPAATLPLLGDGSAMASAEERRLGDRIAREIFRDPDYLDDPVLADYVQSVWQPLLVAARARGDLTPELDERFAWRIMLGRDRTVNAFALPGGYLGVNLGLLAVVNSRDELASVLGHELSHVTQRHISRLIAKDSAQAPWLLGAMILGALAASKSPDAASALMVGGQAVAAQNQLNFSRDMEREADRIGFGVMTQAGFEAAGFVTMFDKLQQAARLNDSGGYPYLRSHPLTTERIADMQSRLPLGAPHAVAGTPLMRHALMATRAKVLSNPGVDALRTWQAQVDDPGLRLLPAAQQAGALYGATLAALQLRDMDLARRNLTRLQALAALDTGSAEPVRWLGAEIDLTARDLTPAQLTALATRVGVLDAKTTAVANMRRPELMLQAQVALQLNQSAALSSVTQSLQTWLATQPQDALAWQALASMYNAQQQSLRALRAEAEAQAARLDYTGAMDRLRAAQDLMRANEAAGSSADHIDASIIDTRQRQIEVLLKQQAQQALDR
;
A
#
# COMPACT_ATOMS: atom_id res chain seq x y z
N MET A 1 -54.94 -67.05 -21.35
CA MET A 1 -55.06 -66.96 -22.82
C MET A 1 -53.98 -66.01 -23.29
N ALA A 2 -52.97 -66.54 -23.99
CA ALA A 2 -51.82 -65.79 -24.49
C ALA A 2 -52.23 -64.81 -25.60
N ILE A 3 -51.28 -63.93 -25.95
CA ILE A 3 -51.01 -63.31 -27.26
C ILE A 3 -50.91 -61.77 -27.12
N VAL A 4 -49.97 -61.03 -27.70
CA VAL A 4 -48.65 -61.22 -28.34
C VAL A 4 -48.11 -59.79 -28.48
N CYS A 5 -46.78 -59.65 -28.38
CA CYS A 5 -45.99 -58.45 -28.65
C CYS A 5 -45.97 -58.10 -30.16
N ALA A 6 -46.04 -56.82 -30.53
CA ALA A 6 -45.61 -56.36 -31.85
C ALA A 6 -45.09 -54.92 -31.81
N CYS A 7 -43.77 -54.77 -31.93
CA CYS A 7 -43.09 -53.52 -32.28
C CYS A 7 -43.26 -53.23 -33.78
N LEU A 8 -43.20 -51.95 -34.19
CA LEU A 8 -42.48 -51.40 -35.35
C LEU A 8 -42.69 -49.85 -35.41
N PRO A 9 -41.85 -49.09 -36.15
CA PRO A 9 -41.24 -47.83 -35.70
C PRO A 9 -41.72 -46.62 -36.51
N VAL A 10 -41.68 -45.40 -35.94
CA VAL A 10 -41.71 -44.18 -36.76
C VAL A 10 -40.83 -43.09 -36.16
N SER A 11 -39.96 -42.60 -37.03
CA SER A 11 -38.96 -41.55 -36.94
C SER A 11 -39.39 -40.28 -36.21
N LEU A 12 -38.58 -39.85 -35.22
CA LEU A 12 -38.61 -38.49 -34.69
C LEU A 12 -38.08 -37.51 -35.76
N THR A 13 -38.95 -36.63 -36.24
CA THR A 13 -38.53 -35.38 -36.86
C THR A 13 -38.34 -34.34 -35.76
N ALA A 14 -37.15 -33.74 -35.69
CA ALA A 14 -36.85 -32.68 -34.74
C ALA A 14 -37.64 -31.41 -35.12
N GLN A 15 -38.55 -30.99 -34.24
CA GLN A 15 -39.14 -29.65 -34.29
C GLN A 15 -38.19 -28.64 -33.61
N PRO A 16 -38.00 -27.45 -34.18
CA PRO A 16 -37.22 -26.40 -33.52
C PRO A 16 -37.98 -25.88 -32.28
N ALA A 17 -37.30 -25.88 -31.13
CA ALA A 17 -37.83 -25.29 -29.91
C ALA A 17 -37.96 -23.77 -30.08
N LEU A 18 -39.17 -23.25 -29.85
CA LEU A 18 -39.44 -21.82 -29.74
C LEU A 18 -38.68 -21.24 -28.52
N PRO A 19 -38.14 -20.01 -28.61
CA PRO A 19 -37.46 -19.38 -27.49
C PRO A 19 -38.46 -19.07 -26.37
N GLY A 20 -38.32 -19.78 -25.25
CA GLY A 20 -39.01 -19.46 -24.01
C GLY A 20 -38.57 -18.10 -23.48
N SER A 21 -39.54 -17.22 -23.28
CA SER A 21 -39.40 -15.94 -22.60
C SER A 21 -38.85 -16.14 -21.18
N GLN A 22 -37.56 -15.86 -21.00
CA GLN A 22 -36.96 -15.75 -19.67
C GLN A 22 -37.52 -14.49 -19.00
N SER A 23 -38.35 -14.69 -17.98
CA SER A 23 -38.66 -13.63 -17.03
C SER A 23 -37.35 -13.21 -16.34
N PRO A 24 -37.07 -11.91 -16.15
CA PRO A 24 -35.90 -11.49 -15.40
C PRO A 24 -36.06 -12.02 -13.98
N ALA A 25 -35.14 -12.89 -13.57
CA ALA A 25 -35.04 -13.31 -12.19
C ALA A 25 -34.80 -12.05 -11.36
N ALA A 26 -35.85 -11.59 -10.68
CA ALA A 26 -35.76 -10.57 -9.66
C ALA A 26 -34.76 -11.07 -8.62
N THR A 27 -33.57 -10.47 -8.63
CA THR A 27 -32.57 -10.65 -7.59
C THR A 27 -33.18 -10.08 -6.33
N LEU A 28 -33.74 -10.96 -5.50
CA LEU A 28 -34.23 -10.57 -4.18
C LEU A 28 -33.02 -10.10 -3.37
N PRO A 29 -33.06 -8.87 -2.80
CA PRO A 29 -32.04 -8.42 -1.86
C PRO A 29 -31.95 -9.41 -0.70
N LEU A 30 -30.73 -9.79 -0.31
CA LEU A 30 -30.53 -10.51 0.95
C LEU A 30 -31.11 -9.64 2.07
N LEU A 31 -32.16 -10.14 2.73
CA LEU A 31 -32.69 -9.56 3.96
C LEU A 31 -31.67 -9.81 5.09
N GLY A 32 -30.74 -8.87 5.21
CA GLY A 32 -29.82 -8.69 6.32
C GLY A 32 -29.63 -7.19 6.53
N ASP A 33 -30.41 -6.66 7.46
CA ASP A 33 -30.30 -5.36 8.13
C ASP A 33 -30.08 -4.12 7.24
N GLY A 34 -31.18 -3.44 6.89
CA GLY A 34 -31.19 -2.13 6.23
C GLY A 34 -30.60 -0.97 7.06
N SER A 35 -29.77 -1.27 8.07
CA SER A 35 -29.00 -0.31 8.87
C SER A 35 -27.54 -0.18 8.43
N ALA A 36 -26.98 -1.14 7.68
CA ALA A 36 -25.59 -1.09 7.24
C ALA A 36 -25.41 -0.20 6.00
N MET A 37 -24.35 0.61 5.99
CA MET A 37 -23.98 1.47 4.87
C MET A 37 -23.84 0.66 3.58
N ALA A 38 -24.23 1.21 2.42
CA ALA A 38 -23.98 0.53 1.13
C ALA A 38 -22.47 0.49 0.82
N SER A 39 -21.97 -0.57 0.19
CA SER A 39 -20.56 -0.74 -0.17
C SER A 39 -20.00 0.43 -1.00
N ALA A 40 -20.80 0.97 -1.92
CA ALA A 40 -20.44 2.16 -2.71
C ALA A 40 -20.36 3.44 -1.86
N GLU A 41 -21.19 3.58 -0.84
CA GLU A 41 -21.14 4.72 0.09
C GLU A 41 -19.94 4.60 1.03
N GLU A 42 -19.65 3.39 1.50
CA GLU A 42 -18.46 3.09 2.31
C GLU A 42 -17.18 3.39 1.54
N ARG A 43 -17.14 3.01 0.25
CA ARG A 43 -16.05 3.39 -0.66
C ARG A 43 -15.88 4.90 -0.76
N ARG A 44 -16.96 5.66 -0.94
CA ARG A 44 -16.90 7.14 -1.02
C ARG A 44 -16.39 7.77 0.26
N LEU A 45 -16.82 7.27 1.42
CA LEU A 45 -16.29 7.72 2.72
C LEU A 45 -14.78 7.46 2.81
N GLY A 46 -14.34 6.27 2.40
CA GLY A 46 -12.93 5.90 2.30
C GLY A 46 -12.13 6.83 1.40
N ASP A 47 -12.60 7.10 0.18
CA ASP A 47 -11.93 7.98 -0.78
C ASP A 47 -11.75 9.41 -0.24
N ARG A 48 -12.71 9.91 0.56
CA ARG A 48 -12.59 11.22 1.20
C ARG A 48 -11.47 11.25 2.24
N ILE A 49 -11.42 10.24 3.12
CA ILE A 49 -10.39 10.16 4.16
C ILE A 49 -9.02 9.95 3.51
N ALA A 50 -8.92 9.04 2.54
CA ALA A 50 -7.69 8.72 1.83
C ALA A 50 -7.10 9.94 1.10
N ARG A 51 -7.94 10.81 0.53
CA ARG A 51 -7.48 12.07 -0.09
C ARG A 51 -6.71 12.95 0.88
N GLU A 52 -7.22 13.11 2.10
CA GLU A 52 -6.57 13.95 3.11
C GLU A 52 -5.26 13.30 3.58
N ILE A 53 -5.21 11.96 3.68
CA ILE A 53 -3.97 11.23 3.95
C ILE A 53 -2.95 11.45 2.83
N PHE A 54 -3.33 11.40 1.54
CA PHE A 54 -2.38 11.64 0.45
C PHE A 54 -1.82 13.06 0.41
N ARG A 55 -2.50 14.03 1.05
CA ARG A 55 -2.04 15.41 1.20
C ARG A 55 -1.20 15.62 2.45
N ASP A 56 -1.18 14.63 3.34
CA ASP A 56 -0.43 14.68 4.59
C ASP A 56 1.09 14.62 4.31
N PRO A 57 1.90 15.55 4.85
CA PRO A 57 3.35 15.47 4.76
C PRO A 57 3.97 14.18 5.33
N ASP A 58 3.28 13.49 6.23
CA ASP A 58 3.70 12.23 6.82
C ASP A 58 3.38 11.02 5.94
N TYR A 59 2.54 11.17 4.90
CA TYR A 59 2.39 10.13 3.88
C TYR A 59 3.72 9.89 3.17
N LEU A 60 4.11 8.62 3.10
CA LEU A 60 5.36 8.19 2.52
C LEU A 60 5.12 7.25 1.34
N ASP A 61 5.53 7.67 0.16
CA ASP A 61 5.55 6.85 -1.04
C ASP A 61 6.97 6.30 -1.30
N ASP A 62 7.45 5.45 -0.39
CA ASP A 62 8.76 4.79 -0.53
C ASP A 62 8.62 3.49 -1.34
N PRO A 63 9.22 3.38 -2.55
CA PRO A 63 9.03 2.19 -3.39
C PRO A 63 9.50 0.91 -2.73
N VAL A 64 10.61 0.95 -1.97
CA VAL A 64 11.25 -0.23 -1.38
C VAL A 64 10.40 -0.81 -0.24
N LEU A 65 9.93 0.03 0.68
CA LEU A 65 9.02 -0.39 1.74
C LEU A 65 7.65 -0.79 1.18
N ALA A 66 7.14 -0.07 0.18
CA ALA A 66 5.89 -0.44 -0.48
C ALA A 66 5.98 -1.83 -1.12
N ASP A 67 7.05 -2.14 -1.86
CA ASP A 67 7.28 -3.49 -2.43
C ASP A 67 7.30 -4.57 -1.36
N TYR A 68 8.01 -4.31 -0.25
CA TYR A 68 8.12 -5.24 0.86
C TYR A 68 6.76 -5.50 1.53
N VAL A 69 5.99 -4.45 1.83
CA VAL A 69 4.65 -4.57 2.42
C VAL A 69 3.69 -5.27 1.46
N GLN A 70 3.74 -4.94 0.16
CA GLN A 70 2.94 -5.61 -0.85
C GLN A 70 3.28 -7.11 -0.99
N SER A 71 4.54 -7.49 -0.77
CA SER A 71 4.95 -8.91 -0.74
C SER A 71 4.33 -9.71 0.41
N VAL A 72 3.77 -9.04 1.42
CA VAL A 72 3.00 -9.66 2.51
C VAL A 72 1.50 -9.53 2.24
N TRP A 73 1.06 -8.35 1.79
CA TRP A 73 -0.34 -8.04 1.54
C TRP A 73 -0.99 -8.86 0.43
N GLN A 74 -0.32 -9.03 -0.72
CA GLN A 74 -0.92 -9.69 -1.88
C GLN A 74 -1.29 -11.16 -1.61
N PRO A 75 -0.42 -11.98 -0.97
CA PRO A 75 -0.81 -13.33 -0.54
C PRO A 75 -2.04 -13.35 0.38
N LEU A 76 -2.17 -12.38 1.29
CA LEU A 76 -3.33 -12.28 2.19
C LEU A 76 -4.63 -12.01 1.42
N LEU A 77 -4.61 -11.09 0.45
CA LEU A 77 -5.78 -10.85 -0.42
C LEU A 77 -6.16 -12.09 -1.23
N VAL A 78 -5.17 -12.78 -1.80
CA VAL A 78 -5.42 -14.04 -2.55
C VAL A 78 -6.04 -15.09 -1.63
N ALA A 79 -5.53 -15.25 -0.42
CA ALA A 79 -6.08 -16.19 0.55
C ALA A 79 -7.50 -15.80 1.01
N ALA A 80 -7.77 -14.52 1.27
CA ALA A 80 -9.09 -14.04 1.64
C ALA A 80 -10.13 -14.28 0.53
N ARG A 81 -9.74 -14.10 -0.75
CA ARG A 81 -10.60 -14.47 -1.89
C ARG A 81 -10.87 -15.97 -1.92
N ALA A 82 -9.82 -16.78 -1.79
CA ALA A 82 -9.94 -18.24 -1.85
C ALA A 82 -10.80 -18.81 -0.71
N ARG A 83 -10.77 -18.16 0.46
CA ARG A 83 -11.59 -18.53 1.63
C ARG A 83 -13.03 -18.01 1.56
N GLY A 84 -13.32 -17.09 0.65
CA GLY A 84 -14.62 -16.40 0.57
C GLY A 84 -14.81 -15.29 1.60
N ASP A 85 -13.78 -14.99 2.40
CA ASP A 85 -13.79 -13.86 3.34
C ASP A 85 -13.86 -12.52 2.58
N LEU A 86 -13.22 -12.45 1.41
CA LEU A 86 -13.33 -11.33 0.46
C LEU A 86 -14.35 -11.66 -0.63
N THR A 87 -15.57 -11.11 -0.50
CA THR A 87 -16.65 -11.34 -1.48
C THR A 87 -16.39 -10.63 -2.81
N PRO A 88 -16.93 -11.10 -3.95
CA PRO A 88 -16.76 -10.46 -5.25
C PRO A 88 -17.22 -8.99 -5.27
N GLU A 89 -18.31 -8.66 -4.55
CA GLU A 89 -18.79 -7.28 -4.46
C GLU A 89 -17.77 -6.36 -3.78
N LEU A 90 -17.20 -6.80 -2.66
CA LEU A 90 -16.20 -6.01 -1.94
C LEU A 90 -14.89 -5.93 -2.74
N ASP A 91 -14.48 -7.04 -3.38
CA ASP A 91 -13.28 -7.09 -4.21
C ASP A 91 -13.34 -6.05 -5.36
N GLU A 92 -14.49 -5.93 -6.03
CA GLU A 92 -14.70 -4.97 -7.12
C GLU A 92 -14.82 -3.52 -6.62
N ARG A 93 -15.56 -3.28 -5.52
CA ARG A 93 -15.91 -1.92 -5.10
C ARG A 93 -14.87 -1.24 -4.24
N PHE A 94 -14.14 -1.99 -3.41
CA PHE A 94 -13.18 -1.42 -2.47
C PHE A 94 -11.82 -1.17 -3.13
N ALA A 95 -10.99 -0.34 -2.48
CA ALA A 95 -9.73 0.12 -3.05
C ALA A 95 -8.59 -0.90 -2.88
N TRP A 96 -8.58 -1.62 -1.76
CA TRP A 96 -7.51 -2.55 -1.34
C TRP A 96 -6.10 -1.95 -1.36
N ARG A 97 -5.99 -0.70 -0.88
CA ARG A 97 -4.76 0.11 -0.92
C ARG A 97 -4.14 0.25 0.48
N ILE A 98 -2.86 -0.08 0.59
CA ILE A 98 -2.05 0.24 1.76
C ILE A 98 -1.36 1.59 1.57
N MET A 99 -1.42 2.44 2.60
CA MET A 99 -0.74 3.73 2.70
C MET A 99 0.28 3.66 3.84
N LEU A 100 1.50 4.12 3.59
CA LEU A 100 2.55 4.16 4.60
C LEU A 100 2.65 5.55 5.21
N GLY A 101 2.72 5.63 6.54
CA GLY A 101 2.90 6.87 7.29
C GLY A 101 4.25 6.90 8.01
N ARG A 102 4.96 8.04 7.99
CA ARG A 102 6.26 8.24 8.65
C ARG A 102 6.23 8.14 10.18
N ASP A 103 5.04 8.08 10.77
CA ASP A 103 4.87 8.02 12.22
C ASP A 103 5.65 6.84 12.85
N ARG A 104 6.33 7.14 13.96
CA ARG A 104 7.11 6.19 14.76
C ARG A 104 6.27 5.37 15.70
N THR A 105 5.00 5.72 15.89
CA THR A 105 4.09 4.93 16.71
C THR A 105 3.86 3.57 16.06
N VAL A 106 3.82 2.52 16.88
CA VAL A 106 3.42 1.20 16.41
C VAL A 106 1.91 1.22 16.20
N ASN A 107 1.50 1.29 14.94
CA ASN A 107 0.10 1.29 14.56
C ASN A 107 -0.11 0.78 13.13
N ALA A 108 -1.28 0.18 12.91
CA ALA A 108 -1.89 -0.05 11.62
C ALA A 108 -3.41 0.13 11.81
N PHE A 109 -4.12 0.47 10.75
CA PHE A 109 -5.56 0.70 10.83
C PHE A 109 -6.26 0.45 9.51
N ALA A 110 -7.44 -0.16 9.57
CA ALA A 110 -8.40 -0.19 8.49
C ALA A 110 -9.21 1.11 8.39
N LEU A 111 -9.51 1.53 7.16
CA LEU A 111 -10.44 2.60 6.84
C LEU A 111 -11.59 2.06 5.97
N PRO A 112 -12.75 2.75 5.96
CA PRO A 112 -13.84 2.42 5.05
C PRO A 112 -13.37 2.29 3.60
N GLY A 113 -14.00 1.38 2.85
CA GLY A 113 -13.74 1.27 1.41
C GLY A 113 -12.43 0.56 1.04
N GLY A 114 -11.81 -0.17 1.96
CA GLY A 114 -10.62 -0.98 1.71
C GLY A 114 -9.33 -0.18 1.61
N TYR A 115 -9.23 0.92 2.34
CA TYR A 115 -7.96 1.60 2.58
C TYR A 115 -7.36 1.09 3.89
N LEU A 116 -6.04 0.92 3.93
CA LEU A 116 -5.31 0.51 5.12
C LEU A 116 -4.13 1.43 5.34
N GLY A 117 -3.90 1.84 6.58
CA GLY A 117 -2.73 2.60 6.99
C GLY A 117 -1.74 1.73 7.76
N VAL A 118 -0.45 1.89 7.47
CA VAL A 118 0.63 1.24 8.22
C VAL A 118 1.66 2.30 8.60
N ASN A 119 1.89 2.46 9.91
CA ASN A 119 2.93 3.36 10.39
C ASN A 119 4.30 2.68 10.30
N LEU A 120 5.33 3.46 9.97
CA LEU A 120 6.71 2.96 9.95
C LEU A 120 7.17 2.43 11.31
N GLY A 121 6.62 2.94 12.42
CA GLY A 121 6.83 2.41 13.75
C GLY A 121 6.47 0.93 13.88
N LEU A 122 5.38 0.47 13.23
CA LEU A 122 5.02 -0.95 13.21
C LEU A 122 6.08 -1.76 12.48
N LEU A 123 6.45 -1.33 11.26
CA LEU A 123 7.48 -2.00 10.45
C LEU A 123 8.85 -2.05 11.15
N ALA A 124 9.13 -1.07 12.00
CA ALA A 124 10.36 -1.00 12.79
C ALA A 124 10.41 -2.01 13.95
N VAL A 125 9.26 -2.49 14.43
CA VAL A 125 9.13 -3.27 15.67
C VAL A 125 8.77 -4.73 15.43
N VAL A 126 8.09 -5.06 14.33
CA VAL A 126 7.91 -6.46 13.92
C VAL A 126 9.27 -7.12 13.66
N ASN A 127 9.40 -8.40 14.00
CA ASN A 127 10.63 -9.18 13.87
C ASN A 127 10.59 -10.13 12.66
N SER A 128 9.41 -10.40 12.10
CA SER A 128 9.25 -11.29 10.96
C SER A 128 8.16 -10.81 10.00
N ARG A 129 8.16 -11.39 8.81
CA ARG A 129 7.05 -11.22 7.84
C ARG A 129 5.76 -11.79 8.38
N ASP A 130 5.82 -12.83 9.21
CA ASP A 130 4.66 -13.49 9.81
C ASP A 130 3.99 -12.59 10.86
N GLU A 131 4.77 -11.90 11.70
CA GLU A 131 4.22 -10.89 12.61
C GLU A 131 3.53 -9.75 11.84
N LEU A 132 4.16 -9.25 10.77
CA LEU A 132 3.52 -8.26 9.91
C LEU A 132 2.25 -8.80 9.24
N ALA A 133 2.28 -10.05 8.77
CA ALA A 133 1.13 -10.71 8.16
C ALA A 133 -0.03 -10.87 9.15
N SER A 134 0.26 -11.11 10.44
CA SER A 134 -0.78 -11.20 11.48
C SER A 134 -1.54 -9.87 11.62
N VAL A 135 -0.81 -8.75 11.69
CA VAL A 135 -1.43 -7.42 11.79
C VAL A 135 -2.19 -7.08 10.51
N LEU A 136 -1.61 -7.31 9.33
CA LEU A 136 -2.28 -7.02 8.07
C LEU A 136 -3.50 -7.94 7.84
N GLY A 137 -3.44 -9.20 8.25
CA GLY A 137 -4.56 -10.14 8.20
C GLY A 137 -5.70 -9.73 9.15
N HIS A 138 -5.34 -9.22 10.34
CA HIS A 138 -6.29 -8.64 11.29
C HIS A 138 -6.99 -7.40 10.71
N GLU A 139 -6.23 -6.44 10.18
CA GLU A 139 -6.81 -5.24 9.55
C GLU A 139 -7.64 -5.56 8.30
N LEU A 140 -7.19 -6.51 7.48
CA LEU A 140 -7.98 -7.03 6.34
C LEU A 140 -9.33 -7.55 6.82
N SER A 141 -9.35 -8.27 7.94
CA SER A 141 -10.58 -8.83 8.52
C SER A 141 -11.52 -7.73 9.02
N HIS A 142 -11.02 -6.62 9.56
CA HIS A 142 -11.89 -5.47 9.88
C HIS A 142 -12.61 -4.92 8.65
N VAL A 143 -11.94 -4.88 7.49
CA VAL A 143 -12.52 -4.41 6.23
C VAL A 143 -13.49 -5.43 5.66
N THR A 144 -13.11 -6.70 5.54
CA THR A 144 -13.95 -7.74 4.93
C THR A 144 -15.22 -7.99 5.75
N GLN A 145 -15.12 -7.94 7.07
CA GLN A 145 -16.27 -8.05 7.97
C GLN A 145 -17.04 -6.73 8.11
N ARG A 146 -16.63 -5.68 7.41
CA ARG A 146 -17.29 -4.36 7.40
C ARG A 146 -17.50 -3.81 8.81
N HIS A 147 -16.53 -4.01 9.71
CA HIS A 147 -16.65 -3.63 11.12
C HIS A 147 -16.98 -2.14 11.29
N ILE A 148 -16.35 -1.27 10.51
CA ILE A 148 -16.60 0.17 10.55
C ILE A 148 -18.04 0.49 10.10
N SER A 149 -18.51 -0.12 9.01
CA SER A 149 -19.91 0.02 8.55
C SER A 149 -20.90 -0.44 9.62
N ARG A 150 -20.64 -1.58 10.28
CA ARG A 150 -21.46 -2.10 11.37
C ARG A 150 -21.45 -1.22 12.62
N LEU A 151 -20.34 -0.56 12.92
CA LEU A 151 -20.26 0.43 14.02
C LEU A 151 -21.09 1.67 13.69
N ILE A 152 -20.90 2.25 12.49
CA ILE A 152 -21.66 3.41 12.03
C ILE A 152 -23.17 3.13 12.02
N ALA A 153 -23.57 1.93 11.58
CA ALA A 153 -24.96 1.49 11.57
C ALA A 153 -25.61 1.44 12.96
N LYS A 154 -24.81 1.15 14.00
CA LYS A 154 -25.28 1.07 15.39
C LYS A 154 -25.44 2.43 16.04
N ASP A 155 -24.65 3.44 15.63
CA ASP A 155 -24.52 4.73 16.33
C ASP A 155 -25.38 5.89 15.76
N SER A 156 -26.54 5.58 15.16
CA SER A 156 -27.48 6.52 14.51
C SER A 156 -27.04 7.09 13.16
N ALA A 157 -28.00 7.55 12.35
CA ALA A 157 -27.79 8.03 10.98
C ALA A 157 -26.85 9.25 10.84
N GLN A 158 -26.46 9.92 11.92
CA GLN A 158 -25.48 11.04 11.90
C GLN A 158 -24.02 10.60 12.11
N ALA A 159 -23.77 9.32 12.43
CA ALA A 159 -22.43 8.77 12.71
C ALA A 159 -21.41 8.82 11.55
N PRO A 160 -21.76 8.66 10.25
CA PRO A 160 -20.76 8.61 9.18
C PRO A 160 -19.96 9.91 9.02
N TRP A 161 -20.63 11.06 9.20
CA TRP A 161 -20.02 12.38 9.05
C TRP A 161 -19.13 12.74 10.24
N LEU A 162 -19.62 12.47 11.45
CA LEU A 162 -18.84 12.62 12.69
C LEU A 162 -17.56 11.80 12.62
N LEU A 163 -17.64 10.54 12.17
CA LEU A 163 -16.46 9.68 12.06
C LEU A 163 -15.42 10.21 11.05
N GLY A 164 -15.88 10.69 9.89
CA GLY A 164 -14.99 11.32 8.91
C GLY A 164 -14.29 12.56 9.47
N ALA A 165 -15.02 13.46 10.13
CA ALA A 165 -14.47 14.65 10.76
C ALA A 165 -13.53 14.31 11.93
N MET A 166 -13.84 13.26 12.68
CA MET A 166 -13.06 12.72 13.79
C MET A 166 -11.71 12.15 13.34
N ILE A 167 -11.68 11.34 12.28
CA ILE A 167 -10.44 10.79 11.72
C ILE A 167 -9.55 11.94 11.21
N LEU A 168 -10.14 12.93 10.53
CA LEU A 168 -9.41 14.12 10.10
C LEU A 168 -8.90 14.97 11.27
N GLY A 169 -9.69 15.08 12.34
CA GLY A 169 -9.29 15.73 13.59
C GLY A 169 -8.14 15.02 14.31
N ALA A 170 -8.14 13.68 14.35
CA ALA A 170 -7.08 12.85 14.92
C ALA A 170 -5.75 12.99 14.16
N LEU A 171 -5.80 13.02 12.83
CA LEU A 171 -4.64 13.27 11.98
C LEU A 171 -4.07 14.69 12.14
N ALA A 172 -4.92 15.68 12.47
CA ALA A 172 -4.49 17.04 12.76
C ALA A 172 -3.93 17.21 14.19
N ALA A 173 -4.53 16.54 15.18
CA ALA A 173 -4.16 16.66 16.59
C ALA A 173 -2.83 15.98 16.94
N SER A 174 -2.40 14.97 16.19
CA SER A 174 -1.08 14.32 16.35
C SER A 174 0.11 15.26 16.08
N LYS A 175 -0.13 16.50 15.60
CA LYS A 175 0.88 17.41 15.07
C LYS A 175 1.21 18.63 15.93
N SER A 176 0.47 18.93 17.01
CA SER A 176 0.75 20.11 17.83
C SER A 176 0.47 19.91 19.33
N PRO A 177 1.49 19.65 20.16
CA PRO A 177 1.35 19.62 21.61
C PRO A 177 1.09 21.01 22.24
N ASP A 178 1.55 22.10 21.61
CA ASP A 178 1.65 23.43 22.25
C ASP A 178 0.77 24.53 21.62
N ALA A 179 -0.55 24.35 21.62
CA ALA A 179 -1.47 25.46 21.43
C ALA A 179 -2.77 25.25 22.21
N ALA A 180 -3.24 26.26 22.94
CA ALA A 180 -4.52 26.21 23.66
C ALA A 180 -5.74 26.00 22.72
N SER A 181 -5.60 26.28 21.42
CA SER A 181 -6.58 25.92 20.37
C SER A 181 -6.58 24.42 20.02
N ALA A 182 -5.46 23.72 20.24
CA ALA A 182 -5.33 22.27 20.07
C ALA A 182 -6.00 21.48 21.20
N LEU A 183 -6.35 22.07 22.34
CA LEU A 183 -7.09 21.37 23.40
C LEU A 183 -8.57 21.18 23.08
N MET A 184 -9.20 22.10 22.33
CA MET A 184 -10.60 21.92 21.88
C MET A 184 -10.71 20.89 20.74
N VAL A 185 -9.78 20.95 19.77
CA VAL A 185 -9.73 20.00 18.64
C VAL A 185 -9.13 18.66 19.07
N GLY A 186 -8.07 18.69 19.88
CA GLY A 186 -7.38 17.53 20.43
C GLY A 186 -8.18 16.76 21.47
N GLY A 187 -9.00 17.43 22.29
CA GLY A 187 -9.92 16.77 23.21
C GLY A 187 -10.98 15.93 22.49
N GLN A 188 -11.53 16.46 21.38
CA GLN A 188 -12.48 15.73 20.53
C GLN A 188 -11.80 14.70 19.62
N ALA A 189 -10.56 14.94 19.19
CA ALA A 189 -9.77 14.00 18.40
C ALA A 189 -9.22 12.81 19.22
N VAL A 190 -8.87 13.03 20.50
CA VAL A 190 -8.55 11.95 21.45
C VAL A 190 -9.82 11.19 21.83
N ALA A 191 -10.96 11.87 22.00
CA ALA A 191 -12.26 11.21 22.15
C ALA A 191 -12.65 10.39 20.90
N ALA A 192 -12.32 10.87 19.71
CA ALA A 192 -12.53 10.20 18.44
C ALA A 192 -11.69 8.93 18.26
N GLN A 193 -10.41 9.00 18.60
CA GLN A 193 -9.52 7.83 18.62
C GLN A 193 -10.00 6.80 19.65
N ASN A 194 -10.55 7.25 20.79
CA ASN A 194 -11.18 6.40 21.81
C ASN A 194 -12.59 5.90 21.41
N GLN A 195 -13.20 6.43 20.34
CA GLN A 195 -14.54 6.06 19.87
C GLN A 195 -14.54 5.01 18.74
N LEU A 196 -13.39 4.75 18.11
CA LEU A 196 -13.21 3.61 17.19
C LEU A 196 -12.77 2.32 17.90
N ASN A 197 -13.00 2.21 19.21
CA ASN A 197 -12.74 0.97 19.93
C ASN A 197 -13.68 -0.11 19.38
N PHE A 198 -13.14 -1.01 18.56
CA PHE A 198 -13.89 -2.16 18.11
C PHE A 198 -14.36 -2.95 19.33
N SER A 199 -15.59 -3.49 19.24
CA SER A 199 -16.10 -4.32 20.33
C SER A 199 -15.20 -5.55 20.50
N ARG A 200 -15.18 -6.13 21.70
CA ARG A 200 -14.43 -7.38 21.95
C ARG A 200 -14.83 -8.49 20.98
N ASP A 201 -16.10 -8.52 20.58
CA ASP A 201 -16.63 -9.48 19.62
C ASP A 201 -16.03 -9.27 18.22
N MET A 202 -15.94 -8.01 17.76
CA MET A 202 -15.30 -7.66 16.48
C MET A 202 -13.81 -7.97 16.48
N GLU A 203 -13.12 -7.71 17.59
CA GLU A 203 -11.70 -8.06 17.73
C GLU A 203 -11.47 -9.57 17.66
N ARG A 204 -12.31 -10.38 18.33
CA ARG A 204 -12.23 -11.85 18.22
C ARG A 204 -12.55 -12.34 16.80
N GLU A 205 -13.52 -11.74 16.14
CA GLU A 205 -13.86 -12.07 14.75
C GLU A 205 -12.68 -11.76 13.82
N ALA A 206 -12.06 -10.58 13.97
CA ALA A 206 -10.90 -10.16 13.20
C ALA A 206 -9.67 -11.05 13.44
N ASP A 207 -9.38 -11.41 14.70
CA ASP A 207 -8.30 -12.34 15.02
C ASP A 207 -8.48 -13.70 14.33
N ARG A 208 -9.68 -14.26 14.39
CA ARG A 208 -9.97 -15.61 13.90
C ARG A 208 -9.93 -15.69 12.38
N ILE A 209 -10.53 -14.70 11.71
CA ILE A 209 -10.51 -14.61 10.25
C ILE A 209 -9.09 -14.28 9.79
N GLY A 210 -8.43 -13.32 10.42
CA GLY A 210 -7.07 -12.92 10.10
C GLY A 210 -6.09 -14.08 10.25
N PHE A 211 -6.20 -14.87 11.31
CA PHE A 211 -5.42 -16.10 11.49
C PHE A 211 -5.67 -17.10 10.37
N GLY A 212 -6.94 -17.33 10.00
CA GLY A 212 -7.31 -18.22 8.91
C GLY A 212 -6.79 -17.76 7.55
N VAL A 213 -6.85 -16.46 7.26
CA VAL A 213 -6.34 -15.86 6.03
C VAL A 213 -4.82 -15.94 5.97
N MET A 214 -4.14 -15.57 7.05
CA MET A 214 -2.68 -15.60 7.16
C MET A 214 -2.11 -17.01 6.95
N THR A 215 -2.69 -18.01 7.62
CA THR A 215 -2.27 -19.41 7.49
C THR A 215 -2.57 -19.98 6.10
N GLN A 216 -3.72 -19.64 5.52
CA GLN A 216 -4.04 -20.01 4.13
C GLN A 216 -3.08 -19.35 3.12
N ALA A 217 -2.57 -18.16 3.41
CA ALA A 217 -1.57 -17.47 2.60
C ALA A 217 -0.15 -18.06 2.73
N GLY A 218 0.04 -19.07 3.60
CA GLY A 218 1.32 -19.75 3.80
C GLY A 218 2.27 -19.05 4.77
N PHE A 219 1.77 -18.12 5.59
CA PHE A 219 2.54 -17.55 6.70
C PHE A 219 2.41 -18.41 7.96
N GLU A 220 3.40 -18.30 8.84
CA GLU A 220 3.48 -19.13 10.05
C GLU A 220 2.47 -18.68 11.12
N ALA A 221 1.60 -19.58 11.57
CA ALA A 221 0.59 -19.33 12.61
C ALA A 221 1.17 -18.70 13.89
N ALA A 222 2.44 -19.02 14.19
CA ALA A 222 3.22 -18.46 15.29
C ALA A 222 3.27 -16.93 15.29
N GLY A 223 3.19 -16.27 14.12
CA GLY A 223 3.29 -14.82 14.00
C GLY A 223 2.19 -14.06 14.76
N PHE A 224 0.97 -14.59 14.85
CA PHE A 224 -0.10 -14.01 15.67
C PHE A 224 0.26 -14.01 17.16
N VAL A 225 0.77 -15.15 17.66
CA VAL A 225 1.11 -15.32 19.07
C VAL A 225 2.32 -14.46 19.44
N THR A 226 3.38 -14.44 18.63
CA THR A 226 4.57 -13.62 18.94
C THR A 226 4.28 -12.12 18.84
N MET A 227 3.39 -11.70 17.92
CA MET A 227 2.95 -10.31 17.86
C MET A 227 2.12 -9.91 19.08
N PHE A 228 1.22 -10.78 19.55
CA PHE A 228 0.44 -10.53 20.78
C PHE A 228 1.33 -10.48 22.03
N ASP A 229 2.29 -11.38 22.16
CA ASP A 229 3.26 -11.35 23.26
C ASP A 229 4.06 -10.04 23.27
N LYS A 230 4.45 -9.56 22.08
CA LYS A 230 5.16 -8.28 21.92
C LYS A 230 4.29 -7.10 22.35
N LEU A 231 3.03 -7.07 21.93
CA LEU A 231 2.08 -6.03 22.34
C LEU A 231 1.79 -6.10 23.84
N GLN A 232 1.67 -7.29 24.43
CA GLN A 232 1.49 -7.47 25.87
C GLN A 232 2.72 -6.98 26.65
N GLN A 233 3.93 -7.27 26.17
CA GLN A 233 5.17 -6.76 26.76
C GLN A 233 5.23 -5.23 26.68
N ALA A 234 4.90 -4.66 25.53
CA ALA A 234 4.87 -3.22 25.34
C ALA A 234 3.83 -2.54 26.25
N ALA A 235 2.67 -3.16 26.46
CA ALA A 235 1.63 -2.69 27.38
C ALA A 235 2.13 -2.68 28.83
N ARG A 236 2.84 -3.73 29.28
CA ARG A 236 3.40 -3.80 30.64
C ARG A 236 4.47 -2.76 30.91
N LEU A 237 5.29 -2.45 29.89
CA LEU A 237 6.36 -1.46 30.01
C LEU A 237 5.85 -0.02 29.89
N ASN A 238 4.62 0.18 29.41
CA ASN A 238 4.00 1.48 29.18
C ASN A 238 2.75 1.64 30.06
N ASP A 239 2.96 1.90 31.35
CA ASP A 239 1.93 2.00 32.41
C ASP A 239 0.91 3.14 32.22
N SER A 240 1.07 3.95 31.16
CA SER A 240 0.18 5.08 30.82
C SER A 240 -0.96 4.73 29.85
N GLY A 241 -1.05 3.48 29.37
CA GLY A 241 -2.03 3.09 28.34
C GLY A 241 -1.77 3.72 26.96
N GLY A 242 -0.56 4.25 26.75
CA GLY A 242 -0.21 5.10 25.62
C GLY A 242 0.20 4.40 24.32
N TYR A 243 -0.08 3.11 24.13
CA TYR A 243 0.25 2.41 22.87
C TYR A 243 -0.89 2.62 21.86
N PRO A 244 -0.70 3.39 20.76
CA PRO A 244 -1.81 3.77 19.89
C PRO A 244 -2.58 2.58 19.31
N TYR A 245 -1.88 1.51 18.89
CA TYR A 245 -2.50 0.28 18.42
C TYR A 245 -3.40 -0.39 19.47
N LEU A 246 -2.99 -0.42 20.74
CA LEU A 246 -3.77 -1.06 21.81
C LEU A 246 -4.97 -0.22 22.28
N ARG A 247 -5.00 1.07 21.92
CA ARG A 247 -6.18 1.90 22.16
C ARG A 247 -7.30 1.52 21.20
N SER A 248 -7.01 1.38 19.91
CA SER A 248 -8.00 0.95 18.91
C SER A 248 -8.29 -0.56 18.94
N HIS A 249 -7.30 -1.39 19.34
CA HIS A 249 -7.38 -2.85 19.40
C HIS A 249 -7.03 -3.38 20.79
N PRO A 250 -7.97 -3.35 21.76
CA PRO A 250 -7.70 -3.81 23.12
C PRO A 250 -7.31 -5.30 23.17
N LEU A 251 -6.06 -5.57 23.55
CA LEU A 251 -5.55 -6.93 23.71
C LEU A 251 -5.95 -7.49 25.08
N THR A 252 -6.66 -8.62 25.08
CA THR A 252 -7.13 -9.30 26.31
C THR A 252 -6.45 -10.65 26.48
N THR A 253 -6.38 -11.15 27.72
CA THR A 253 -5.89 -12.51 28.00
C THR A 253 -6.70 -13.59 27.28
N GLU A 254 -8.00 -13.36 27.09
CA GLU A 254 -8.89 -14.22 26.30
C GLU A 254 -8.43 -14.33 24.84
N ARG A 255 -8.15 -13.21 24.17
CA ARG A 255 -7.68 -13.20 22.77
C ARG A 255 -6.34 -13.90 22.61
N ILE A 256 -5.42 -13.67 23.57
CA ILE A 256 -4.13 -14.35 23.60
C ILE A 256 -4.31 -15.86 23.73
N ALA A 257 -5.17 -16.30 24.66
CA ALA A 257 -5.48 -17.72 24.83
C ALA A 257 -6.16 -18.33 23.59
N ASP A 258 -7.08 -17.60 22.93
CA ASP A 258 -7.74 -18.06 21.69
C ASP A 258 -6.68 -18.29 20.59
N MET A 259 -5.76 -17.35 20.37
CA MET A 259 -4.68 -17.51 19.37
C MET A 259 -3.70 -18.62 19.73
N GLN A 260 -3.31 -18.76 21.00
CA GLN A 260 -2.45 -19.85 21.45
C GLN A 260 -3.12 -21.21 21.25
N SER A 261 -4.43 -21.32 21.51
CA SER A 261 -5.16 -22.59 21.32
C SER A 261 -5.27 -23.04 19.86
N ARG A 262 -4.99 -22.15 18.90
CA ARG A 262 -5.00 -22.42 17.46
C ARG A 262 -3.67 -22.93 16.93
N LEU A 263 -2.60 -22.88 17.72
CA LEU A 263 -1.33 -23.50 17.34
C LEU A 263 -1.44 -25.03 17.39
N PRO A 264 -0.64 -25.77 16.59
CA PRO A 264 -0.61 -27.22 16.64
C PRO A 264 -0.39 -27.75 18.06
N LEU A 265 -1.12 -28.81 18.44
CA LEU A 265 -0.98 -29.45 19.75
C LEU A 265 0.47 -29.89 19.99
N GLY A 266 1.07 -29.45 21.09
CA GLY A 266 2.45 -29.76 21.44
C GLY A 266 3.51 -28.90 20.74
N ALA A 267 3.11 -27.90 19.93
CA ALA A 267 4.05 -26.89 19.46
C ALA A 267 4.66 -26.16 20.67
N PRO A 268 6.00 -25.96 20.71
CA PRO A 268 6.60 -25.13 21.73
C PRO A 268 6.00 -23.72 21.67
N HIS A 269 5.97 -23.02 22.81
CA HIS A 269 5.53 -21.63 22.85
C HIS A 269 6.26 -20.85 21.76
N ALA A 270 5.52 -20.22 20.85
CA ALA A 270 6.11 -19.53 19.73
C ALA A 270 7.03 -18.42 20.25
N VAL A 271 8.33 -18.51 19.95
CA VAL A 271 9.30 -17.45 20.24
C VAL A 271 9.64 -16.76 18.94
N ALA A 272 9.72 -15.43 18.97
CA ALA A 272 10.19 -14.68 17.82
C ALA A 272 11.60 -15.17 17.42
N GLY A 273 11.71 -15.78 16.24
CA GLY A 273 12.99 -16.23 15.70
C GLY A 273 13.89 -15.07 15.31
N THR A 274 15.14 -15.39 14.97
CA THR A 274 16.06 -14.41 14.35
C THR A 274 15.41 -13.88 13.06
N PRO A 275 15.29 -12.54 12.89
CA PRO A 275 14.72 -11.98 11.68
C PRO A 275 15.46 -12.46 10.44
N LEU A 276 14.72 -12.79 9.38
CA LEU A 276 15.33 -12.97 8.07
C LEU A 276 16.03 -11.67 7.65
N MET A 277 17.15 -11.78 6.95
CA MET A 277 17.99 -10.63 6.63
C MET A 277 17.22 -9.56 5.86
N ARG A 278 16.47 -9.94 4.81
CA ARG A 278 15.55 -9.02 4.10
C ARG A 278 14.63 -8.26 5.06
N HIS A 279 14.02 -8.93 6.04
CA HIS A 279 13.14 -8.28 7.02
C HIS A 279 13.92 -7.25 7.87
N ALA A 280 15.09 -7.62 8.37
CA ALA A 280 15.94 -6.72 9.14
C ALA A 280 16.34 -5.45 8.36
N LEU A 281 16.60 -5.57 7.06
CA LEU A 281 16.87 -4.41 6.19
C LEU A 281 15.65 -3.48 6.11
N MET A 282 14.46 -4.05 5.89
CA MET A 282 13.22 -3.27 5.72
C MET A 282 12.77 -2.62 7.03
N ALA A 283 12.83 -3.34 8.14
CA ALA A 283 12.60 -2.79 9.47
C ALA A 283 13.57 -1.63 9.76
N THR A 284 14.84 -1.75 9.35
CA THR A 284 15.82 -0.68 9.53
C THR A 284 15.56 0.52 8.61
N ARG A 285 15.18 0.29 7.34
CA ARG A 285 14.74 1.37 6.44
C ARG A 285 13.57 2.15 7.06
N ALA A 286 12.59 1.46 7.62
CA ALA A 286 11.47 2.09 8.32
C ALA A 286 11.93 2.92 9.55
N LYS A 287 12.89 2.42 10.34
CA LYS A 287 13.46 3.17 11.49
C LYS A 287 14.18 4.45 11.05
N VAL A 288 14.97 4.40 9.99
CA VAL A 288 15.69 5.59 9.48
C VAL A 288 14.71 6.60 8.89
N LEU A 289 13.75 6.14 8.06
CA LEU A 289 12.79 7.04 7.39
C LEU A 289 11.77 7.68 8.33
N SER A 290 11.44 7.03 9.45
CA SER A 290 10.56 7.59 10.49
C SER A 290 11.28 8.57 11.42
N ASN A 291 12.62 8.58 11.44
CA ASN A 291 13.42 9.50 12.24
C ASN A 291 14.54 10.19 11.43
N PRO A 292 14.19 11.13 10.53
CA PRO A 292 15.16 11.80 9.66
C PRO A 292 15.97 12.91 10.36
N GLY A 293 15.90 13.03 11.69
CA GLY A 293 16.63 14.07 12.43
C GLY A 293 18.14 13.83 12.39
N VAL A 294 18.93 14.89 12.20
CA VAL A 294 20.40 14.81 12.01
C VAL A 294 21.09 14.01 13.12
N ASP A 295 20.71 14.22 14.39
CA ASP A 295 21.31 13.50 15.53
C ASP A 295 20.98 12.00 15.52
N ALA A 296 19.75 11.64 15.11
CA ALA A 296 19.36 10.25 14.94
C ALA A 296 20.12 9.58 13.80
N LEU A 297 20.33 10.28 12.69
CA LEU A 297 21.13 9.80 11.56
C LEU A 297 22.60 9.61 11.94
N ARG A 298 23.18 10.53 12.73
CA ARG A 298 24.53 10.37 13.27
C ARG A 298 24.65 9.19 14.23
N THR A 299 23.60 8.91 15.01
CA THR A 299 23.55 7.73 15.89
C THR A 299 23.61 6.45 15.06
N TRP A 300 22.88 6.38 13.94
CA TRP A 300 22.98 5.25 13.00
C TRP A 300 24.39 5.09 12.43
N GLN A 301 25.06 6.18 12.07
CA GLN A 301 26.44 6.14 11.57
C GLN A 301 27.43 5.61 12.63
N ALA A 302 27.28 6.01 13.89
CA ALA A 302 28.18 5.59 14.97
C ALA A 302 28.00 4.11 15.36
N GLN A 303 26.78 3.57 15.23
CA GLN A 303 26.46 2.21 15.67
C GLN A 303 27.29 1.13 14.96
N VAL A 304 27.74 1.38 13.73
CA VAL A 304 28.48 0.37 12.94
C VAL A 304 29.97 0.24 13.29
N ASP A 305 30.44 1.11 14.18
CA ASP A 305 31.81 1.09 14.71
C ASP A 305 31.87 0.42 16.09
N ASP A 306 30.72 0.09 16.70
CA ASP A 306 30.64 -0.66 17.95
C ASP A 306 31.22 -2.09 17.76
N PRO A 307 32.25 -2.50 18.52
CA PRO A 307 32.80 -3.86 18.47
C PRO A 307 31.74 -4.95 18.73
N GLY A 308 30.73 -4.65 19.53
CA GLY A 308 29.61 -5.54 19.85
C GLY A 308 28.75 -5.89 18.64
N LEU A 309 28.76 -5.09 17.58
CA LEU A 309 28.02 -5.38 16.34
C LEU A 309 28.42 -6.75 15.77
N ARG A 310 29.71 -7.11 15.82
CA ARG A 310 30.21 -8.38 15.28
C ARG A 310 29.68 -9.61 16.02
N LEU A 311 29.16 -9.43 17.23
CA LEU A 311 28.59 -10.50 18.06
C LEU A 311 27.11 -10.75 17.74
N LEU A 312 26.44 -9.84 17.02
CA LEU A 312 25.03 -9.99 16.67
C LEU A 312 24.83 -11.00 15.52
N PRO A 313 23.62 -11.58 15.37
CA PRO A 313 23.29 -12.39 14.20
C PRO A 313 23.49 -11.64 12.88
N ALA A 314 23.88 -12.34 11.81
CA ALA A 314 24.20 -11.74 10.50
C ALA A 314 23.09 -10.81 9.95
N ALA A 315 21.83 -11.17 10.15
CA ALA A 315 20.69 -10.35 9.75
C ALA A 315 20.65 -9.00 10.48
N GLN A 316 20.95 -8.97 11.78
CA GLN A 316 21.01 -7.75 12.57
C GLN A 316 22.24 -6.90 12.20
N GLN A 317 23.37 -7.54 11.94
CA GLN A 317 24.56 -6.85 11.42
C GLN A 317 24.27 -6.16 10.08
N ALA A 318 23.65 -6.87 9.15
CA ALA A 318 23.23 -6.34 7.86
C ALA A 318 22.21 -5.19 8.02
N GLY A 319 21.25 -5.34 8.94
CA GLY A 319 20.31 -4.27 9.31
C GLY A 319 21.03 -3.00 9.75
N ALA A 320 21.95 -3.09 10.72
CA ALA A 320 22.71 -1.93 11.21
C ALA A 320 23.53 -1.26 10.11
N LEU A 321 24.21 -2.04 9.26
CA LEU A 321 24.96 -1.51 8.12
C LEU A 321 24.06 -0.85 7.08
N TYR A 322 22.88 -1.40 6.81
CA TYR A 322 21.89 -0.79 5.93
C TYR A 322 21.40 0.55 6.51
N GLY A 323 21.10 0.59 7.81
CA GLY A 323 20.71 1.81 8.51
C GLY A 323 21.76 2.90 8.45
N ALA A 324 23.02 2.57 8.76
CA ALA A 324 24.15 3.49 8.68
C ALA A 324 24.41 3.98 7.25
N THR A 325 24.25 3.09 6.26
CA THR A 325 24.39 3.43 4.83
C THR A 325 23.31 4.42 4.41
N LEU A 326 22.05 4.14 4.74
CA LEU A 326 20.92 5.02 4.42
C LEU A 326 21.00 6.35 5.19
N ALA A 327 21.46 6.34 6.44
CA ALA A 327 21.68 7.55 7.22
C ALA A 327 22.79 8.43 6.63
N ALA A 328 23.90 7.83 6.21
CA ALA A 328 24.97 8.54 5.48
C ALA A 328 24.47 9.11 4.16
N LEU A 329 23.64 8.36 3.42
CA LEU A 329 22.98 8.85 2.21
C LEU A 329 22.11 10.09 2.49
N GLN A 330 21.29 10.08 3.54
CA GLN A 330 20.46 11.22 3.93
C GLN A 330 21.28 12.44 4.37
N LEU A 331 22.40 12.22 5.07
CA LEU A 331 23.35 13.26 5.47
C LEU A 331 24.27 13.73 4.34
N ARG A 332 24.12 13.16 3.13
CA ARG A 332 24.95 13.43 1.94
C ARG A 332 26.43 13.06 2.11
N ASP A 333 26.76 12.16 3.04
CA ASP A 333 28.10 11.59 3.19
C ASP A 333 28.28 10.36 2.27
N MET A 334 28.60 10.63 1.01
CA MET A 334 28.70 9.59 -0.03
C MET A 334 29.84 8.60 0.25
N ASP A 335 30.95 9.06 0.82
CA ASP A 335 32.09 8.21 1.10
C ASP A 335 31.75 7.20 2.20
N LEU A 336 31.15 7.65 3.30
CA LEU A 336 30.69 6.76 4.35
C LEU A 336 29.58 5.81 3.86
N ALA A 337 28.64 6.31 3.05
CA ALA A 337 27.60 5.49 2.44
C ALA A 337 28.21 4.36 1.58
N ARG A 338 29.18 4.67 0.70
CA ARG A 338 29.85 3.66 -0.15
C ARG A 338 30.65 2.65 0.69
N ARG A 339 31.38 3.11 1.72
CA ARG A 339 32.14 2.20 2.62
C ARG A 339 31.22 1.23 3.35
N ASN A 340 30.11 1.72 3.92
CA ASN A 340 29.15 0.88 4.62
C ASN A 340 28.38 -0.05 3.68
N LEU A 341 28.07 0.41 2.45
CA LEU A 341 27.48 -0.43 1.41
C LEU A 341 28.38 -1.61 1.04
N THR A 342 29.69 -1.43 0.89
CA THR A 342 30.61 -2.54 0.59
C THR A 342 30.61 -3.59 1.71
N ARG A 343 30.63 -3.15 2.98
CA ARG A 343 30.51 -4.06 4.14
C ARG A 343 29.17 -4.81 4.13
N LEU A 344 28.08 -4.10 3.82
CA LEU A 344 26.74 -4.68 3.72
C LEU A 344 26.64 -5.72 2.60
N GLN A 345 27.20 -5.43 1.41
CA GLN A 345 27.21 -6.35 0.27
C GLN A 345 27.90 -7.68 0.59
N ALA A 346 28.98 -7.65 1.36
CA ALA A 346 29.67 -8.86 1.80
C ALA A 346 28.78 -9.75 2.69
N LEU A 347 27.98 -9.16 3.57
CA LEU A 347 27.01 -9.90 4.40
C LEU A 347 25.80 -10.38 3.59
N ALA A 348 25.28 -9.52 2.71
CA ALA A 348 24.11 -9.82 1.88
C ALA A 348 24.37 -10.95 0.87
N ALA A 349 25.63 -11.18 0.48
CA ALA A 349 26.02 -12.32 -0.34
C ALA A 349 25.69 -13.69 0.29
N LEU A 350 25.44 -13.72 1.61
CA LEU A 350 25.05 -14.92 2.34
C LEU A 350 23.54 -15.23 2.27
N ASP A 351 22.71 -14.26 1.84
CA ASP A 351 21.25 -14.38 1.76
C ASP A 351 20.71 -13.82 0.44
N THR A 352 20.26 -14.70 -0.46
CA THR A 352 19.73 -14.30 -1.78
C THR A 352 18.52 -13.38 -1.67
N GLY A 353 17.73 -13.50 -0.60
CA GLY A 353 16.59 -12.61 -0.34
C GLY A 353 17.01 -11.15 -0.10
N SER A 354 18.18 -10.91 0.48
CA SER A 354 18.65 -9.56 0.80
C SER A 354 19.32 -8.83 -0.37
N ALA A 355 19.67 -9.54 -1.45
CA ALA A 355 20.46 -8.98 -2.55
C ALA A 355 19.76 -7.83 -3.30
N GLU A 356 18.44 -7.93 -3.54
CA GLU A 356 17.70 -6.89 -4.29
C GLU A 356 17.63 -5.55 -3.53
N PRO A 357 17.18 -5.49 -2.25
CA PRO A 357 17.18 -4.23 -1.50
C PRO A 357 18.55 -3.57 -1.36
N VAL A 358 19.63 -4.37 -1.25
CA VAL A 358 21.01 -3.87 -1.18
C VAL A 358 21.44 -3.29 -2.53
N ARG A 359 21.08 -3.94 -3.64
CA ARG A 359 21.31 -3.42 -5.00
C ARG A 359 20.58 -2.09 -5.22
N TRP A 360 19.31 -2.00 -4.78
CA TRP A 360 18.53 -0.76 -4.87
C TRP A 360 19.17 0.37 -4.06
N LEU A 361 19.59 0.12 -2.81
CA LEU A 361 20.28 1.12 -1.98
C LEU A 361 21.58 1.60 -2.64
N GLY A 362 22.34 0.71 -3.28
CA GLY A 362 23.52 1.09 -4.05
C GLY A 362 23.22 2.01 -5.23
N ALA A 363 22.12 1.76 -5.94
CA ALA A 363 21.66 2.64 -7.02
C ALA A 363 21.15 4.00 -6.48
N GLU A 364 20.47 4.02 -5.34
CA GLU A 364 20.05 5.25 -4.65
C GLU A 364 21.27 6.13 -4.30
N ILE A 365 22.37 5.53 -3.81
CA ILE A 365 23.62 6.25 -3.53
C ILE A 365 24.20 6.88 -4.80
N ASP A 366 24.35 6.09 -5.86
CA ASP A 366 24.91 6.56 -7.13
C ASP A 366 24.06 7.72 -7.73
N LEU A 367 22.73 7.59 -7.72
CA LEU A 367 21.81 8.64 -8.20
C LEU A 367 21.87 9.93 -7.36
N THR A 368 22.12 9.81 -6.06
CA THR A 368 22.12 10.92 -5.11
C THR A 368 23.41 11.73 -5.16
N ALA A 369 24.54 11.09 -5.49
CA ALA A 369 25.85 11.73 -5.57
C ALA A 369 25.92 12.81 -6.68
N ARG A 370 25.12 12.68 -7.75
CA ARG A 370 24.97 13.66 -8.86
C ARG A 370 26.27 14.09 -9.56
N ASP A 371 27.37 13.38 -9.33
CA ASP A 371 28.70 13.62 -9.88
C ASP A 371 29.22 12.44 -10.73
N LEU A 372 28.32 11.54 -11.14
CA LEU A 372 28.67 10.37 -11.92
C LEU A 372 29.31 10.76 -13.25
N THR A 373 30.50 10.22 -13.51
CA THR A 373 31.10 10.27 -14.85
C THR A 373 30.21 9.53 -15.86
N PRO A 374 30.28 9.84 -17.17
CA PRO A 374 29.50 9.13 -18.19
C PRO A 374 29.68 7.60 -18.15
N ALA A 375 30.89 7.13 -17.83
CA ALA A 375 31.18 5.71 -17.67
C ALA A 375 30.49 5.10 -16.44
N GLN A 376 30.49 5.80 -15.30
CA GLN A 376 29.79 5.35 -14.09
C GLN A 376 28.28 5.35 -14.27
N LEU A 377 27.72 6.37 -14.95
CA LEU A 377 26.29 6.42 -15.27
C LEU A 377 25.88 5.30 -16.22
N THR A 378 26.69 5.00 -17.23
CA THR A 378 26.47 3.86 -18.14
C THR A 378 26.52 2.54 -17.37
N ALA A 379 27.51 2.36 -16.48
CA ALA A 379 27.61 1.16 -15.64
C ALA A 379 26.43 1.01 -14.68
N LEU A 380 25.94 2.12 -14.09
CA LEU A 380 24.72 2.13 -13.28
C LEU A 380 23.52 1.71 -14.13
N ALA A 381 23.36 2.28 -15.32
CA ALA A 381 22.26 1.99 -16.23
C ALA A 381 22.23 0.52 -16.68
N THR A 382 23.38 -0.10 -16.94
CA THR A 382 23.47 -1.54 -17.16
C THR A 382 23.05 -2.32 -15.90
N ARG A 383 23.55 -1.93 -14.71
CA ARG A 383 23.28 -2.61 -13.43
C ARG A 383 21.81 -2.58 -13.03
N VAL A 384 21.09 -1.51 -13.35
CA VAL A 384 19.64 -1.37 -13.10
C VAL A 384 18.78 -1.84 -14.28
N GLY A 385 19.38 -2.36 -15.35
CA GLY A 385 18.65 -2.94 -16.48
C GLY A 385 18.05 -1.94 -17.47
N VAL A 386 18.54 -0.69 -17.52
CA VAL A 386 18.13 0.32 -18.52
C VAL A 386 18.77 0.05 -19.89
N LEU A 387 20.03 -0.41 -19.90
CA LEU A 387 20.81 -0.63 -21.14
C LEU A 387 21.05 -2.10 -21.48
N ASP A 388 20.62 -3.05 -20.64
CA ASP A 388 20.85 -4.48 -20.86
C ASP A 388 19.70 -5.12 -21.67
N ALA A 389 20.06 -5.97 -22.63
CA ALA A 389 19.13 -6.69 -23.52
C ALA A 389 18.48 -7.91 -22.83
N LYS A 390 18.99 -8.36 -21.68
CA LYS A 390 18.26 -9.29 -20.80
C LYS A 390 17.21 -8.51 -20.01
N THR A 391 16.22 -7.99 -20.72
CA THR A 391 15.07 -7.31 -20.13
C THR A 391 14.43 -8.25 -19.11
N THR A 392 14.47 -7.86 -17.82
CA THR A 392 13.49 -8.36 -16.86
C THR A 392 12.14 -8.14 -17.52
N ALA A 393 11.47 -9.22 -17.92
CA ALA A 393 10.14 -9.11 -18.51
C ALA A 393 9.30 -8.23 -17.58
N VAL A 394 8.53 -7.27 -18.13
CA VAL A 394 7.77 -6.33 -17.29
C VAL A 394 6.90 -7.07 -16.26
N ALA A 395 6.46 -8.29 -16.58
CA ALA A 395 5.77 -9.19 -15.66
C ALA A 395 6.52 -9.51 -14.34
N ASN A 396 7.85 -9.49 -14.35
CA ASN A 396 8.71 -9.74 -13.19
C ASN A 396 9.32 -8.45 -12.62
N MET A 397 9.03 -7.30 -13.22
CA MET A 397 9.60 -6.03 -12.81
C MET A 397 8.99 -5.57 -11.49
N ARG A 398 9.84 -5.17 -10.55
CA ARG A 398 9.39 -4.62 -9.27
C ARG A 398 9.36 -3.11 -9.29
N ARG A 399 8.45 -2.54 -8.49
CA ARG A 399 8.26 -1.09 -8.38
C ARG A 399 9.56 -0.33 -8.09
N PRO A 400 10.42 -0.73 -7.13
CA PRO A 400 11.66 0.01 -6.84
C PRO A 400 12.62 0.03 -8.03
N GLU A 401 12.74 -1.10 -8.72
CA GLU A 401 13.58 -1.22 -9.91
C GLU A 401 13.09 -0.32 -11.04
N LEU A 402 11.78 -0.33 -11.32
CA LEU A 402 11.17 0.54 -12.33
C LEU A 402 11.39 2.03 -12.01
N MET A 403 11.26 2.44 -10.74
CA MET A 403 11.50 3.82 -10.32
C MET A 403 12.97 4.23 -10.44
N LEU A 404 13.90 3.31 -10.16
CA LEU A 404 15.33 3.53 -10.36
C LEU A 404 15.68 3.62 -11.86
N GLN A 405 15.11 2.74 -12.69
CA GLN A 405 15.29 2.77 -14.15
C GLN A 405 14.83 4.10 -14.73
N ALA A 406 13.66 4.61 -14.31
CA ALA A 406 13.15 5.92 -14.72
C ALA A 406 14.13 7.05 -14.38
N GLN A 407 14.63 7.09 -13.15
CA GLN A 407 15.59 8.13 -12.72
C GLN A 407 16.91 8.05 -13.49
N VAL A 408 17.44 6.84 -13.70
CA VAL A 408 18.69 6.64 -14.46
C VAL A 408 18.50 7.01 -15.93
N ALA A 409 17.37 6.64 -16.55
CA ALA A 409 17.08 6.99 -17.95
C ALA A 409 16.97 8.50 -18.16
N LEU A 410 16.39 9.24 -17.21
CA LEU A 410 16.36 10.71 -17.24
C LEU A 410 17.75 11.33 -17.15
N GLN A 411 18.62 10.79 -16.28
CA GLN A 411 20.00 11.29 -16.16
C GLN A 411 20.83 10.96 -17.41
N LEU A 412 20.63 9.79 -18.01
CA LEU A 412 21.27 9.41 -19.28
C LEU A 412 20.81 10.29 -20.44
N ASN A 413 19.52 10.64 -20.46
CA ASN A 413 18.86 11.43 -21.50
C ASN A 413 19.13 10.91 -22.93
N GLN A 414 19.21 9.58 -23.09
CA GLN A 414 19.36 8.91 -24.38
C GLN A 414 18.00 8.48 -24.90
N SER A 415 17.67 8.80 -26.15
CA SER A 415 16.34 8.51 -26.73
C SER A 415 15.92 7.05 -26.60
N ALA A 416 16.83 6.11 -26.88
CA ALA A 416 16.54 4.67 -26.76
C ALA A 416 16.21 4.24 -25.32
N ALA A 417 16.95 4.75 -24.33
CA ALA A 417 16.71 4.48 -22.91
C ALA A 417 15.38 5.08 -22.44
N LEU A 418 15.11 6.34 -22.81
CA LEU A 418 13.84 7.02 -22.50
C LEU A 418 12.64 6.26 -23.08
N SER A 419 12.70 5.86 -24.35
CA SER A 419 11.61 5.13 -24.99
C SER A 419 11.41 3.73 -24.39
N SER A 420 12.49 3.01 -24.07
CA SER A 420 12.39 1.69 -23.44
C SER A 420 11.73 1.75 -22.06
N VAL A 421 12.18 2.68 -21.19
CA VAL A 421 11.61 2.81 -19.84
C VAL A 421 10.19 3.39 -19.87
N THR A 422 9.89 4.28 -20.83
CA THR A 422 8.51 4.75 -21.09
C THR A 422 7.58 3.58 -21.36
N GLN A 423 7.98 2.63 -22.20
CA GLN A 423 7.20 1.43 -22.49
C GLN A 423 6.99 0.56 -21.24
N SER A 424 8.02 0.35 -20.42
CA SER A 424 7.89 -0.38 -19.15
C SER A 424 6.93 0.30 -18.18
N LEU A 425 6.99 1.63 -18.05
CA LEU A 425 6.06 2.41 -17.23
C LEU A 425 4.62 2.30 -17.74
N GLN A 426 4.39 2.38 -19.05
CA GLN A 426 3.06 2.20 -19.63
C GLN A 426 2.50 0.80 -19.35
N THR A 427 3.31 -0.24 -19.51
CA THR A 427 2.90 -1.62 -19.22
C THR A 427 2.62 -1.83 -17.73
N TRP A 428 3.42 -1.26 -16.83
CA TRP A 428 3.15 -1.26 -15.39
C TRP A 428 1.80 -0.59 -15.08
N LEU A 429 1.59 0.63 -15.57
CA LEU A 429 0.40 1.44 -15.30
C LEU A 429 -0.89 0.87 -15.92
N ALA A 430 -0.78 0.02 -16.94
CA ALA A 430 -1.93 -0.72 -17.47
C ALA A 430 -2.54 -1.69 -16.44
N THR A 431 -1.72 -2.20 -15.50
CA THR A 431 -2.17 -3.10 -14.43
C THR A 431 -2.21 -2.43 -13.06
N GLN A 432 -1.44 -1.35 -12.87
CA GLN A 432 -1.34 -0.59 -11.62
C GLN A 432 -1.71 0.89 -11.83
N PRO A 433 -2.93 1.22 -12.30
CA PRO A 433 -3.30 2.60 -12.64
C PRO A 433 -3.36 3.55 -11.44
N GLN A 434 -3.32 3.03 -10.21
CA GLN A 434 -3.33 3.80 -8.97
C GLN A 434 -1.92 4.17 -8.46
N ASP A 435 -0.85 3.79 -9.19
CA ASP A 435 0.52 4.13 -8.82
C ASP A 435 0.87 5.56 -9.26
N ALA A 436 0.62 6.51 -8.36
CA ALA A 436 0.85 7.92 -8.62
C ALA A 436 2.32 8.26 -8.92
N LEU A 437 3.27 7.58 -8.26
CA LEU A 437 4.71 7.81 -8.50
C LEU A 437 5.12 7.34 -9.88
N ALA A 438 4.59 6.19 -10.34
CA ALA A 438 4.85 5.71 -11.69
C ALA A 438 4.26 6.65 -12.77
N TRP A 439 3.06 7.22 -12.54
CA TRP A 439 2.52 8.25 -13.42
C TRP A 439 3.40 9.51 -13.47
N GLN A 440 3.97 9.94 -12.33
CA GLN A 440 4.91 11.08 -12.28
C GLN A 440 6.22 10.80 -12.99
N ALA A 441 6.75 9.58 -12.85
CA ALA A 441 7.90 9.13 -13.60
C ALA A 441 7.62 9.15 -15.11
N LEU A 442 6.45 8.65 -15.53
CA LEU A 442 6.04 8.65 -16.93
C LEU A 442 5.89 10.06 -17.50
N ALA A 443 5.28 10.99 -16.75
CA ALA A 443 5.21 12.39 -17.14
C ALA A 443 6.62 12.99 -17.36
N SER A 444 7.55 12.69 -16.45
CA SER A 444 8.93 13.15 -16.56
C SER A 444 9.62 12.56 -17.80
N MET A 445 9.38 11.29 -18.14
CA MET A 445 9.89 10.70 -19.39
C MET A 445 9.34 11.41 -20.63
N TYR A 446 8.05 11.71 -20.65
CA TYR A 446 7.45 12.42 -21.78
C TYR A 446 7.98 13.83 -21.93
N ASN A 447 8.17 14.56 -20.84
CA ASN A 447 8.82 15.88 -20.85
C ASN A 447 10.24 15.79 -21.42
N ALA A 448 11.05 14.80 -21.00
CA ALA A 448 12.39 14.59 -21.55
C ALA A 448 12.38 14.26 -23.05
N GLN A 449 11.32 13.61 -23.53
CA GLN A 449 11.09 13.30 -24.96
C GLN A 449 10.37 14.43 -25.73
N GLN A 450 10.17 15.61 -25.13
CA GLN A 450 9.45 16.75 -25.73
C GLN A 450 7.99 16.42 -26.12
N GLN A 451 7.36 15.47 -25.42
CA GLN A 451 5.96 15.05 -25.61
C GLN A 451 5.04 15.72 -24.57
N SER A 452 5.00 17.05 -24.58
CA SER A 452 4.34 17.87 -23.53
C SER A 452 2.87 17.52 -23.31
N LEU A 453 2.12 17.20 -24.37
CA LEU A 453 0.70 16.84 -24.25
C LEU A 453 0.50 15.55 -23.45
N ARG A 454 1.32 14.52 -23.74
CA ARG A 454 1.31 13.24 -23.01
C ARG A 454 1.81 13.41 -21.58
N ALA A 455 2.78 14.30 -21.36
CA ALA A 455 3.26 14.63 -20.04
C ALA A 455 2.15 15.22 -19.16
N LEU A 456 1.43 16.25 -19.65
CA LEU A 456 0.31 16.85 -18.93
C LEU A 456 -0.80 15.84 -18.61
N ARG A 457 -1.10 14.94 -19.55
CA ARG A 457 -2.03 13.82 -19.30
C ARG A 457 -1.52 12.91 -18.19
N ALA A 458 -0.27 12.48 -18.22
CA ALA A 458 0.32 11.63 -17.18
C ALA A 458 0.36 12.34 -15.81
N GLU A 459 0.61 13.65 -15.77
CA GLU A 459 0.51 14.47 -14.56
C GLU A 459 -0.93 14.49 -14.01
N ALA A 460 -1.94 14.61 -14.88
CA ALA A 460 -3.34 14.54 -14.46
C ALA A 460 -3.69 13.19 -13.83
N GLU A 461 -3.23 12.09 -14.43
CA GLU A 461 -3.44 10.75 -13.88
C GLU A 461 -2.73 10.55 -12.53
N ALA A 462 -1.52 11.10 -12.37
CA ALA A 462 -0.83 11.09 -11.09
C ALA A 462 -1.65 11.77 -9.97
N GLN A 463 -2.27 12.91 -10.25
CA GLN A 463 -3.15 13.60 -9.30
C GLN A 463 -4.42 12.79 -9.02
N ALA A 464 -5.04 12.23 -10.06
CA ALA A 464 -6.22 11.39 -9.93
C ALA A 464 -5.96 10.13 -9.09
N ALA A 465 -4.78 9.50 -9.22
CA ALA A 465 -4.36 8.35 -8.42
C ALA A 465 -4.20 8.67 -6.91
N ARG A 466 -3.92 9.94 -6.59
CA ARG A 466 -3.92 10.50 -5.22
C ARG A 466 -5.27 11.06 -4.79
N LEU A 467 -6.32 10.85 -5.60
CA LEU A 467 -7.67 11.37 -5.38
C LEU A 467 -7.72 12.91 -5.38
N ASP A 468 -6.71 13.59 -5.92
CA ASP A 468 -6.68 15.04 -6.11
C ASP A 468 -7.28 15.42 -7.47
N TYR A 469 -8.59 15.28 -7.57
CA TYR A 469 -9.31 15.51 -8.83
C TYR A 469 -9.31 16.97 -9.27
N THR A 470 -9.14 17.91 -8.33
CA THR A 470 -8.92 19.32 -8.62
C THR A 470 -7.60 19.53 -9.36
N GLY A 471 -6.49 19.01 -8.83
CA GLY A 471 -5.20 19.05 -9.51
C GLY A 471 -5.21 18.31 -10.83
N ALA A 472 -5.93 17.18 -10.93
CA ALA A 472 -6.09 16.45 -12.18
C ALA A 472 -6.80 17.29 -13.26
N MET A 473 -7.90 17.96 -12.90
CA MET A 473 -8.65 18.84 -13.82
C MET A 473 -7.80 20.00 -14.32
N ASP A 474 -6.99 20.61 -13.45
CA ASP A 474 -6.11 21.72 -13.82
C ASP A 474 -5.07 21.28 -14.88
N ARG A 475 -4.49 20.09 -14.73
CA ARG A 475 -3.55 19.52 -15.71
C ARG A 475 -4.23 19.20 -17.05
N LEU A 476 -5.46 18.68 -17.03
CA LEU A 476 -6.22 18.41 -18.26
C LEU A 476 -6.63 19.70 -18.99
N ARG A 477 -6.98 20.76 -18.26
CA ARG A 477 -7.24 22.07 -18.86
C ARG A 477 -5.99 22.67 -19.50
N ALA A 478 -4.84 22.59 -18.81
CA ALA A 478 -3.56 23.01 -19.38
C ALA A 478 -3.22 22.24 -20.67
N ALA A 479 -3.55 20.94 -20.73
CA ALA A 479 -3.40 20.15 -21.95
C ALA A 479 -4.31 20.62 -23.09
N GLN A 480 -5.56 20.98 -22.81
CA GLN A 480 -6.47 21.56 -23.81
C GLN A 480 -6.00 22.93 -24.31
N ASP A 481 -5.46 23.77 -23.42
CA ASP A 481 -4.88 25.06 -23.79
C ASP A 481 -3.71 24.87 -24.75
N LEU A 482 -2.84 23.89 -24.45
CA LEU A 482 -1.72 23.53 -25.31
C LEU A 482 -2.17 23.00 -26.67
N MET A 483 -3.21 22.16 -26.72
CA MET A 483 -3.79 21.66 -27.97
C MET A 483 -4.30 22.81 -28.85
N ARG A 484 -5.07 23.73 -28.26
CA ARG A 484 -5.59 24.91 -28.97
C ARG A 484 -4.48 25.81 -29.51
N ALA A 485 -3.41 25.99 -28.74
CA ALA A 485 -2.24 26.76 -29.17
C ALA A 485 -1.51 26.07 -30.34
N ASN A 486 -1.35 24.74 -30.29
CA ASN A 486 -0.72 23.98 -31.37
C ASN A 486 -1.55 24.00 -32.66
N GLU A 487 -2.87 23.87 -32.55
CA GLU A 487 -3.80 23.99 -33.70
C GLU A 487 -3.71 25.38 -34.34
N ALA A 488 -3.70 26.44 -33.53
CA ALA A 488 -3.50 27.81 -34.01
C ALA A 488 -2.15 28.02 -34.71
N ALA A 489 -1.12 27.27 -34.29
CA ALA A 489 0.20 27.26 -34.91
C ALA A 489 0.32 26.33 -36.14
N GLY A 490 -0.78 25.67 -36.56
CA GLY A 490 -0.80 24.78 -37.73
C GLY A 490 -0.18 23.40 -37.50
N SER A 491 0.07 23.01 -36.24
CA SER A 491 0.53 21.68 -35.88
C SER A 491 -0.66 20.76 -35.61
N SER A 492 -0.74 19.61 -36.27
CA SER A 492 -1.77 18.60 -35.94
C SER A 492 -1.46 17.97 -34.59
N ALA A 493 -2.27 18.25 -33.57
CA ALA A 493 -2.23 17.52 -32.32
C ALA A 493 -2.49 16.02 -32.57
N ASP A 494 -1.83 15.15 -31.79
CA ASP A 494 -2.01 13.70 -31.88
C ASP A 494 -3.48 13.38 -31.53
N HIS A 495 -4.33 13.13 -32.54
CA HIS A 495 -5.79 13.04 -32.40
C HIS A 495 -6.25 12.00 -31.35
N ILE A 496 -5.41 10.99 -31.11
CA ILE A 496 -5.64 9.96 -30.09
C ILE A 496 -5.54 10.58 -28.68
N ASP A 497 -4.46 11.30 -28.38
CA ASP A 497 -4.27 11.90 -27.05
C ASP A 497 -5.30 12.99 -26.78
N ALA A 498 -5.66 13.78 -27.79
CA ALA A 498 -6.75 14.75 -27.72
C ALA A 498 -8.07 14.11 -27.24
N SER A 499 -8.49 13.03 -27.91
CA SER A 499 -9.72 12.30 -27.56
C SER A 499 -9.67 11.71 -26.15
N ILE A 500 -8.51 11.20 -25.73
CA ILE A 500 -8.33 10.66 -24.38
C ILE A 500 -8.43 11.76 -23.33
N ILE A 501 -7.80 12.91 -23.56
CA ILE A 501 -7.82 14.05 -22.63
C ILE A 501 -9.25 14.57 -22.44
N ASP A 502 -10.01 14.76 -23.53
CA ASP A 502 -11.40 15.19 -23.44
C ASP A 502 -12.30 14.16 -22.73
N THR A 503 -12.05 12.87 -22.95
CA THR A 503 -12.79 11.81 -22.27
C THR A 503 -12.45 11.77 -20.78
N ARG A 504 -11.17 11.84 -20.43
CA ARG A 504 -10.73 11.88 -19.02
C ARG A 504 -11.20 13.13 -18.31
N GLN A 505 -11.21 14.28 -18.96
CA GLN A 505 -11.74 15.51 -18.38
C GLN A 505 -13.20 15.35 -17.95
N ARG A 506 -14.05 14.82 -18.83
CA ARG A 506 -15.47 14.55 -18.51
C ARG A 506 -15.60 13.58 -17.33
N GLN A 507 -14.77 12.54 -17.26
CA GLN A 507 -14.76 11.60 -16.15
C GLN A 507 -14.34 12.27 -14.82
N ILE A 508 -13.28 13.09 -14.83
CA ILE A 508 -12.83 13.84 -13.66
C ILE A 508 -13.88 14.87 -13.23
N GLU A 509 -14.56 15.52 -14.17
CA GLU A 509 -15.65 16.46 -13.88
C GLU A 509 -16.81 15.77 -13.14
N VAL A 510 -17.19 14.56 -13.54
CA VAL A 510 -18.19 13.75 -12.83
C VAL A 510 -17.74 13.46 -11.39
N LEU A 511 -16.47 13.08 -11.20
CA LEU A 511 -15.91 12.81 -9.87
C LEU A 511 -15.87 14.06 -8.98
N LEU A 512 -15.56 15.23 -9.55
CA LEU A 512 -15.62 16.51 -8.86
C LEU A 512 -17.05 16.88 -8.46
N LYS A 513 -18.03 16.72 -9.36
CA LYS A 513 -19.46 16.95 -9.04
C LYS A 513 -19.93 16.05 -7.92
N GLN A 514 -19.54 14.77 -7.94
CA GLN A 514 -19.84 13.83 -6.86
C GLN A 514 -19.27 14.27 -5.51
N GLN A 515 -18.07 14.87 -5.49
CA GLN A 515 -17.47 15.40 -4.26
C GLN A 515 -18.13 16.68 -3.77
N ALA A 516 -18.48 17.58 -4.70
CA ALA A 516 -19.17 18.81 -4.38
C ALA A 516 -20.54 18.50 -3.75
N GLN A 517 -21.29 17.55 -4.30
CA GLN A 517 -22.56 17.10 -3.73
C GLN A 517 -22.37 16.56 -2.30
N GLN A 518 -21.35 15.72 -2.08
CA GLN A 518 -21.03 15.21 -0.74
C GLN A 518 -20.61 16.29 0.27
N ALA A 519 -20.08 17.42 -0.19
CA ALA A 519 -19.74 18.54 0.69
C ALA A 519 -20.98 19.37 1.05
N LEU A 520 -22.01 19.38 0.20
CA LEU A 520 -23.29 20.06 0.41
C LEU A 520 -24.27 19.26 1.27
N ASP A 521 -24.15 17.93 1.27
CA ASP A 521 -24.93 17.04 2.15
C ASP A 521 -24.41 17.05 3.63
N ARG A 522 -23.52 17.99 3.96
CA ARG A 522 -23.03 18.31 5.31
C ARG A 522 -23.91 19.37 5.97
#